data_AF-A0A966Q1U7-F1
#
_entry.id   AF-A0A966Q1U7-F1
#
_cell.length_a   1.000
_cell.length_b   1.000
_cell.length_c   1.000
_cell.angle_alpha   90.00
_cell.angle_beta   90.00
_cell.angle_gamma   90.00
#
_symmetry.space_group_name_H-M   'P 1'
#
loop_
_entity.id
_entity.type
_entity.pdbx_description
1 polymer ?
#
loop_
_entity_poly.entity_id
_entity_poly.type
_entity_poly.pdbx_seq_one_letter_code
_entity_poly.pdbx_strand_id
1 'polypeptide(L)' 'MDETKISVTLGYTHNLGNFQSLRLDLGVVDSKRDGENIDQAFERVYKFVEDKLTEKVAEAKADSENE' A
#
# COMPACT_ATOMS: atom_id res chain seq x y z
N MET A 1 15.88 17.24 16.38
CA MET A 1 16.16 15.80 16.32
C MET A 1 15.66 15.35 14.97
N ASP A 2 16.51 14.70 14.18
CA ASP A 2 16.10 14.11 12.90
C ASP A 2 15.06 13.00 13.15
N GLU A 3 13.80 13.31 12.86
CA GLU A 3 12.71 12.34 12.89
C GLU A 3 13.04 11.24 11.87
N THR A 4 13.12 9.98 12.32
CA THR A 4 13.34 8.86 11.41
C THR A 4 12.12 8.76 10.49
N LYS A 5 12.30 9.06 9.21
CA LYS A 5 11.26 8.94 8.19
C LYS A 5 11.26 7.54 7.61
N ILE A 6 10.08 6.97 7.52
CA ILE A 6 9.80 5.66 6.96
C ILE A 6 8.92 5.89 5.73
N SER A 7 9.34 5.36 4.59
CA SER A 7 8.57 5.38 3.36
C SER A 7 8.32 3.95 2.93
N VAL A 8 7.05 3.60 2.75
CA VAL A 8 6.64 2.31 2.20
C VAL A 8 5.79 2.57 0.96
N THR A 9 6.10 1.87 -0.11
CA THR A 9 5.31 1.87 -1.35
C THR A 9 5.13 0.44 -1.80
N LEU A 10 3.87 0.03 -2.02
CA LEU A 10 3.51 -1.28 -2.54
C LEU A 10 2.84 -1.09 -3.91
N GLY A 11 3.33 -1.86 -4.88
CA GLY A 11 2.79 -1.89 -6.24
C GLY A 11 2.12 -3.22 -6.52
N TYR A 12 0.90 -3.18 -7.05
CA TYR A 12 0.17 -4.33 -7.55
C TYR A 12 -0.08 -4.17 -9.04
N THR A 13 0.29 -5.18 -9.83
CA THR A 13 -0.03 -5.24 -11.25
C THR A 13 -0.94 -6.43 -11.50
N HIS A 14 -2.14 -6.17 -12.00
CA HIS A 14 -3.10 -7.17 -12.42
C HIS A 14 -3.19 -7.18 -13.95
N ASN A 15 -2.94 -8.34 -14.56
CA ASN A 15 -3.10 -8.51 -15.99
C ASN A 15 -4.57 -8.81 -16.29
N LEU A 16 -5.24 -7.90 -17.01
CA LEU A 16 -6.67 -8.00 -17.36
C LEU A 16 -6.91 -8.86 -18.61
N GLY A 17 -5.84 -9.33 -19.26
CA GLY A 17 -5.93 -9.93 -20.60
C GLY A 17 -6.11 -8.85 -21.68
N ASN A 18 -6.25 -9.27 -22.94
CA ASN A 18 -6.51 -8.34 -24.07
C ASN A 18 -5.51 -7.16 -24.21
N PHE A 19 -4.23 -7.39 -23.90
CA PHE A 19 -3.16 -6.37 -23.88
C PHE A 19 -3.37 -5.22 -22.87
N GLN A 20 -4.23 -5.40 -21.86
CA GLN A 20 -4.46 -4.43 -20.80
C GLN A 20 -3.95 -4.93 -19.45
N SER A 21 -3.37 -4.02 -18.68
CA SER A 21 -2.91 -4.26 -17.30
C SER A 21 -3.36 -3.12 -16.41
N LEU A 22 -3.89 -3.45 -15.23
CA LEU A 22 -4.17 -2.49 -14.18
C LEU A 22 -2.96 -2.44 -13.24
N ARG A 23 -2.36 -1.26 -13.09
CA ARG A 23 -1.27 -1.01 -12.14
C ARG A 23 -1.77 -0.06 -11.06
N LEU A 24 -1.68 -0.50 -9.81
CA LEU A 24 -1.95 0.31 -8.63
C LEU A 24 -0.67 0.43 -7.82
N ASP A 25 -0.22 1.66 -7.57
CA ASP A 25 0.86 1.95 -6.64
C ASP A 25 0.29 2.73 -5.47
N LEU A 26 0.49 2.24 -4.25
CA LEU A 26 0.07 2.91 -3.03
C LEU A 26 1.27 3.10 -2.12
N GLY A 27 1.44 4.30 -1.57
CA GLY A 27 2.55 4.57 -0.66
C GLY A 27 2.21 5.62 0.37
N VAL A 28 2.92 5.57 1.49
CA VAL A 28 2.82 6.55 2.56
C VAL A 28 4.21 6.84 3.11
N VAL A 29 4.41 8.07 3.54
CA VAL A 29 5.59 8.49 4.31
C VAL A 29 5.10 8.84 5.69
N ASP A 30 5.69 8.22 6.69
CA ASP A 30 5.40 8.48 8.10
C ASP A 30 6.71 8.58 8.89
N SER A 31 6.63 9.11 10.10
CA SER A 31 7.76 9.19 11.01
C SER A 31 7.64 8.24 12.18
N LYS A 32 8.79 7.84 12.71
CA LYS A 32 8.85 7.06 13.95
C LYS A 32 8.31 7.89 15.11
N ARG A 33 7.34 7.35 15.84
CA ARG A 33 6.75 7.96 17.03
C ARG A 33 7.61 7.69 18.27
N ASP A 34 7.34 8.46 19.33
CA ASP A 34 7.97 8.22 20.63
C ASP A 34 7.47 6.90 21.24
N GLY A 35 8.40 6.06 21.67
CA GLY A 35 8.12 4.76 22.28
C GLY A 35 8.08 3.57 21.33
N GLU A 36 8.12 3.77 20.01
CA GLU A 36 8.30 2.68 19.03
C GLU A 36 9.75 2.61 18.52
N ASN A 37 10.23 1.39 18.22
CA ASN A 37 11.48 1.18 17.50
C ASN A 37 11.25 1.27 15.97
N ILE A 38 12.32 1.19 15.19
CA ILE A 38 12.25 1.34 13.73
C ILE A 38 11.40 0.22 13.12
N ASP A 39 11.55 -1.01 13.59
CA ASP A 39 10.83 -2.18 13.06
C ASP A 39 9.33 -2.07 13.31
N GLN A 40 8.92 -1.67 14.52
CA GLN A 40 7.52 -1.43 14.89
C GLN A 40 6.89 -0.33 14.03
N ALA A 41 7.61 0.78 13.84
CA ALA A 41 7.15 1.86 12.99
C ALA A 41 7.04 1.41 11.53
N PHE A 42 7.99 0.60 11.05
CA PHE A 42 7.96 0.03 9.71
C PHE A 42 6.77 -0.92 9.52
N GLU A 43 6.56 -1.88 10.43
CA GLU A 43 5.44 -2.82 10.40
C GLU A 43 4.09 -2.09 10.38
N ARG A 44 3.94 -1.05 11.21
CA ARG A 44 2.73 -0.22 11.26
C ARG A 44 2.46 0.48 9.93
N VAL A 45 3.49 1.08 9.34
CA VAL A 45 3.39 1.79 8.05
C VAL A 45 3.13 0.80 6.91
N TYR A 46 3.83 -0.33 6.91
CA TYR A 46 3.64 -1.41 5.94
C TYR A 46 2.21 -1.94 5.99
N LYS A 47 1.72 -2.32 7.17
CA LYS A 47 0.37 -2.84 7.36
C LYS A 47 -0.69 -1.86 6.86
N PHE A 48 -0.52 -0.57 7.13
CA PHE A 48 -1.43 0.46 6.63
C PHE A 48 -1.49 0.49 5.10
N VAL A 49 -0.35 0.45 4.42
CA VAL A 49 -0.29 0.45 2.95
C VAL A 49 -0.86 -0.86 2.39
N GLU A 50 -0.57 -2.00 3.01
CA GLU A 50 -1.08 -3.32 2.64
C GLU A 50 -2.61 -3.42 2.76
N ASP A 51 -3.17 -3.00 3.89
CA ASP A 51 -4.62 -3.01 4.14
C ASP A 51 -5.33 -2.13 3.08
N LYS A 52 -4.79 -0.93 2.79
CA LYS A 52 -5.34 -0.01 1.79
C LYS A 52 -5.19 -0.52 0.35
N LEU A 53 -4.07 -1.17 0.01
CA LEU A 53 -3.88 -1.77 -1.30
C LEU A 53 -4.86 -2.93 -1.50
N THR A 54 -5.08 -3.75 -0.47
CA THR A 54 -6.02 -4.86 -0.50
C THR A 54 -7.46 -4.39 -0.72
N GLU A 55 -7.89 -3.36 0.02
CA GLU A 55 -9.20 -2.70 -0.19
C GLU A 55 -9.34 -2.22 -1.65
N LYS A 56 -8.34 -1.52 -2.18
CA LYS A 56 -8.36 -0.99 -3.56
C LYS A 56 -8.41 -2.08 -4.62
N VAL A 57 -7.69 -3.18 -4.41
CA VAL A 57 -7.72 -4.35 -5.31
C VAL A 57 -9.08 -5.04 -5.26
N ALA A 58 -9.71 -5.14 -4.10
CA ALA A 58 -11.04 -5.71 -3.96
C ALA A 58 -12.11 -4.85 -4.65
N GLU A 59 -12.06 -3.52 -4.45
CA GLU A 59 -12.93 -2.56 -5.15
C GLU A 59 -12.79 -2.69 -6.67
N ALA A 60 -11.56 -2.66 -7.20
CA ALA A 60 -11.32 -2.76 -8.64
C ALA A 60 -11.82 -4.07 -9.25
N LYS A 61 -11.74 -5.18 -8.50
CA LYS A 61 -12.29 -6.48 -8.93
C LYS A 61 -13.80 -6.47 -8.94
N ALA A 62 -14.43 -5.94 -7.88
CA ALA A 62 -15.89 -5.88 -7.78
C ALA A 62 -16.51 -5.00 -8.87
N ASP A 63 -15.87 -3.88 -9.23
CA ASP A 63 -16.32 -3.03 -10.35
C ASP A 63 -16.23 -3.79 -11.69
N SER A 64 -15.16 -4.58 -11.88
CA SER A 64 -14.95 -5.35 -13.12
C SER A 64 -15.93 -6.53 -13.30
N GLU A 65 -16.56 -7.01 -12.22
CA GLU A 65 -17.54 -8.12 -12.26
C GLU A 65 -18.99 -7.64 -12.42
N ASN A 66 -19.26 -6.33 -12.26
CA ASN A 66 -20.59 -5.73 -12.38
C ASN A 66 -20.86 -5.04 -13.73
N GLU A 67 -19.90 -5.09 -14.66
CA GLU A 67 -20.05 -4.73 -16.09
C GLU A 67 -20.33 -5.97 -16.96
#